data_AF-A0A1X2IS11-F1
#
_entry.id   AF-A0A1X2IS11-F1
#
_cell.length_a   1.000
_cell.length_b   1.000
_cell.length_c   1.000
_cell.angle_alpha   90.00
_cell.angle_beta   90.00
_cell.angle_gamma   90.00
#
_symmetry.space_group_name_H-M   'P 1'
#
loop_
_entity.id
_entity.type
_entity.pdbx_description
1 polymer ?
#
loop_
_entity_poly.entity_id
_entity_poly.type
_entity_poly.pdbx_seq_one_letter_code
_entity_poly.pdbx_strand_id
1 'polypeptide(L)'
;MDSIRQQVRRRLPPKATIKILRKVFALPAPAARLLLDDITKPRKSHRSWYKKVPWNQEWTGCWIGENIQKVDEKGLSERIEKADIILFNVHGGGFRVGRSTMFLDTYIKWIRTLKEKYGVTVLIMSVDYRLAPEYKFPSPCEDVVRAYECLIKTHKVDGSKIVATGDSAGSALVLEMLFITHDPSMFEIVTDDPEGEAETGGAPILTELPRPAGTVLISPLVTDETTSQSWKDNVKYDYVSQQTAKLIKKDYFQPLEPNAPPDAQQILGIMRLQTGFQAFFSPRVLLYIGNKEVMRDDALDLAGKAEQDGVDVEVVMEDCVHDWFCVREVVKDKAILDRADKIFADFCYRSVILPREGAGLASEKMASSLRRSSEGLHAVPEMDENDEDEFHEAMTEYTDVGSTTSTAVYERYVSNDKGTRTKTLTVFV
;
A
#
# COMPACT_ATOMS: atom_id res chain seq x y z
N MET A 1 -31.57 19.79 -8.04
CA MET A 1 -31.56 18.53 -8.85
C MET A 1 -30.52 17.52 -8.35
N ASP A 2 -29.32 17.96 -7.91
CA ASP A 2 -28.27 17.06 -7.42
C ASP A 2 -28.63 16.22 -6.19
N SER A 3 -29.42 16.76 -5.25
CA SER A 3 -29.81 15.99 -4.05
C SER A 3 -30.78 14.85 -4.34
N ILE A 4 -31.63 14.96 -5.38
CA ILE A 4 -32.60 13.93 -5.76
C ILE A 4 -31.90 12.81 -6.51
N ARG A 5 -31.01 13.12 -7.47
CA ARG A 5 -30.21 12.11 -8.19
C ARG A 5 -29.31 11.30 -7.23
N GLN A 6 -28.70 11.96 -6.25
CA GLN A 6 -27.88 11.27 -5.24
C GLN A 6 -28.71 10.45 -4.23
N GLN A 7 -29.88 10.93 -3.80
CA GLN A 7 -30.79 10.15 -2.94
C GLN A 7 -31.38 8.93 -3.64
N VAL A 8 -31.70 9.04 -4.93
CA VAL A 8 -32.16 7.91 -5.76
C VAL A 8 -31.04 6.88 -5.93
N ARG A 9 -29.77 7.31 -6.09
CA ARG A 9 -28.61 6.42 -6.21
C ARG A 9 -28.29 5.65 -4.92
N ARG A 10 -28.41 6.28 -3.73
CA ARG A 10 -28.24 5.59 -2.43
C ARG A 10 -29.33 4.55 -2.11
N ARG A 11 -30.43 4.55 -2.86
CA ARG A 11 -31.50 3.54 -2.78
C ARG A 11 -31.38 2.46 -3.86
N LEU A 12 -30.32 2.50 -4.67
CA LEU A 12 -30.11 1.43 -5.64
C LEU A 12 -29.87 0.11 -4.92
N PRO A 13 -30.57 -0.96 -5.31
CA PRO A 13 -30.28 -2.29 -4.81
C PRO A 13 -28.81 -2.66 -5.10
N PRO A 14 -28.14 -3.41 -4.21
CA PRO A 14 -26.74 -3.80 -4.40
C PRO A 14 -26.41 -4.36 -5.79
N LYS A 15 -27.28 -5.21 -6.35
CA LYS A 15 -27.12 -5.76 -7.70
C LYS A 15 -27.09 -4.69 -8.80
N ALA A 16 -27.84 -3.61 -8.65
CA ALA A 16 -27.84 -2.50 -9.60
C ALA A 16 -26.55 -1.67 -9.46
N THR A 17 -26.09 -1.42 -8.23
CA THR A 17 -24.81 -0.77 -7.94
C THR A 17 -23.65 -1.53 -8.58
N ILE A 18 -23.56 -2.84 -8.37
CA ILE A 18 -22.53 -3.72 -8.97
C ILE A 18 -22.51 -3.59 -10.50
N LYS A 19 -23.68 -3.63 -11.15
CA LYS A 19 -23.77 -3.47 -12.62
C LYS A 19 -23.30 -2.09 -13.10
N ILE A 20 -23.59 -1.04 -12.35
CA ILE A 20 -23.14 0.32 -12.68
C ILE A 20 -21.62 0.42 -12.53
N LEU A 21 -21.07 -0.01 -11.40
CA LEU A 21 -19.63 -0.02 -11.14
C LEU A 21 -18.90 -0.79 -12.25
N ARG A 22 -19.39 -1.97 -12.61
CA ARG A 22 -18.80 -2.80 -13.68
C ARG A 22 -18.68 -2.06 -15.01
N LYS A 23 -19.70 -1.29 -15.37
CA LYS A 23 -19.68 -0.48 -16.59
C LYS A 23 -18.68 0.67 -16.46
N VAL A 24 -18.73 1.39 -15.34
CA VAL A 24 -17.89 2.58 -15.11
C VAL A 24 -16.40 2.21 -15.11
N PHE A 25 -16.01 1.14 -14.44
CA PHE A 25 -14.62 0.68 -14.39
C PHE A 25 -14.10 0.13 -15.72
N ALA A 26 -15.00 -0.26 -16.64
CA ALA A 26 -14.64 -0.68 -17.99
C ALA A 26 -14.51 0.49 -19.00
N LEU A 27 -14.74 1.74 -18.58
CA LEU A 27 -14.58 2.92 -19.44
C LEU A 27 -13.11 3.39 -19.52
N PRO A 28 -12.75 4.17 -20.55
CA PRO A 28 -11.54 4.98 -20.55
C PRO A 28 -11.47 5.91 -19.33
N ALA A 29 -10.27 6.16 -18.81
CA ALA A 29 -10.08 6.86 -17.53
C ALA A 29 -10.79 8.23 -17.45
N PRO A 30 -10.74 9.13 -18.46
CA PRO A 30 -11.45 10.41 -18.37
C PRO A 30 -12.96 10.28 -18.18
N ALA A 31 -13.60 9.32 -18.88
CA ALA A 31 -15.03 9.07 -18.77
C ALA A 31 -15.39 8.39 -17.43
N ALA A 32 -14.57 7.45 -16.98
CA ALA A 32 -14.75 6.80 -15.67
C ALA A 32 -14.64 7.82 -14.53
N ARG A 33 -13.64 8.70 -14.56
CA ARG A 33 -13.44 9.80 -13.59
C ARG A 33 -14.65 10.72 -13.54
N LEU A 34 -15.15 11.18 -14.69
CA LEU A 34 -16.33 12.05 -14.75
C LEU A 34 -17.55 11.45 -14.03
N LEU A 35 -17.79 10.15 -14.21
CA LEU A 35 -18.91 9.46 -13.58
C LEU A 35 -18.68 9.19 -12.10
N LEU A 36 -17.49 8.74 -11.71
CA LEU A 36 -17.19 8.45 -10.30
C LEU A 36 -17.10 9.73 -9.47
N ASP A 37 -16.47 10.78 -9.97
CA ASP A 37 -16.32 12.05 -9.26
C ASP A 37 -17.68 12.67 -8.91
N ASP A 38 -18.69 12.51 -9.76
CA ASP A 38 -20.06 12.96 -9.48
C ASP A 38 -20.72 12.15 -8.36
N ILE A 39 -20.46 10.84 -8.32
CA ILE A 39 -21.03 9.90 -7.34
C ILE A 39 -20.37 10.05 -5.97
N THR A 40 -19.05 10.24 -5.96
CA THR A 40 -18.21 10.23 -4.75
C THR A 40 -17.92 11.64 -4.23
N LYS A 41 -18.43 12.67 -4.90
CA LYS A 41 -18.28 14.08 -4.48
C LYS A 41 -18.70 14.28 -3.03
N PRO A 42 -17.87 14.99 -2.21
CA PRO A 42 -18.25 15.34 -0.85
C PRO A 42 -19.57 16.10 -0.79
N ARG A 43 -20.43 15.70 0.15
CA ARG A 43 -21.74 16.33 0.40
C ARG A 43 -21.61 17.49 1.37
N LYS A 44 -22.64 18.33 1.46
CA LYS A 44 -22.70 19.43 2.46
C LYS A 44 -22.43 18.93 3.89
N SER A 45 -22.96 17.76 4.24
CA SER A 45 -22.75 17.12 5.54
C SER A 45 -21.30 16.69 5.79
N HIS A 46 -20.49 16.51 4.75
CA HIS A 46 -19.07 16.16 4.88
C HIS A 46 -18.17 17.38 5.00
N ARG A 47 -18.68 18.59 4.76
CA ARG A 47 -17.83 19.79 4.65
C ARG A 47 -16.98 20.05 5.89
N SER A 48 -17.49 19.76 7.09
CA SER A 48 -16.73 19.94 8.33
C SER A 48 -15.68 18.85 8.59
N TRP A 49 -15.75 17.73 7.87
CA TRP A 49 -14.98 16.51 8.16
C TRP A 49 -13.65 16.42 7.45
N TYR A 50 -13.36 17.25 6.45
CA TYR A 50 -12.09 17.19 5.74
C TYR A 50 -11.50 18.58 5.49
N LYS A 51 -10.16 18.63 5.48
CA LYS A 51 -9.35 19.79 5.12
C LYS A 51 -8.38 19.35 4.03
N LYS A 52 -8.53 19.91 2.83
CA LYS A 52 -7.65 19.60 1.71
C LYS A 52 -6.26 20.18 1.96
N VAL A 53 -5.25 19.43 1.54
CA VAL A 53 -3.89 19.94 1.41
C VAL A 53 -3.74 20.55 0.01
N PRO A 54 -3.30 21.81 -0.11
CA PRO A 54 -3.12 22.45 -1.40
C PRO A 54 -2.15 21.68 -2.33
N TRP A 55 -2.39 21.78 -3.64
CA TRP A 55 -1.45 21.31 -4.66
C TRP A 55 -0.15 22.13 -4.56
N ASN A 56 1.03 21.51 -4.69
CA ASN A 56 2.38 22.06 -4.44
C ASN A 56 2.85 22.09 -2.97
N GLN A 57 2.19 21.34 -2.09
CA GLN A 57 2.78 20.99 -0.80
C GLN A 57 3.62 19.70 -0.94
N GLU A 58 4.35 19.33 0.10
CA GLU A 58 5.15 18.09 0.14
C GLU A 58 4.33 16.84 -0.23
N TRP A 59 3.01 16.86 -0.05
CA TRP A 59 2.09 15.81 -0.50
C TRP A 59 0.72 16.40 -0.88
N THR A 60 -0.10 15.62 -1.59
CA THR A 60 -1.46 16.03 -1.97
C THR A 60 -2.49 15.07 -1.39
N GLY A 61 -3.60 15.61 -0.89
CA GLY A 61 -4.68 14.83 -0.33
C GLY A 61 -5.59 15.63 0.61
N CYS A 62 -6.08 14.97 1.65
CA CYS A 62 -6.78 15.66 2.72
C CYS A 62 -6.55 15.02 4.09
N TRP A 63 -6.62 15.88 5.11
CA TRP A 63 -6.85 15.46 6.48
C TRP A 63 -8.34 15.28 6.71
N ILE A 64 -8.74 14.18 7.34
CA ILE A 64 -10.13 13.87 7.67
C ILE A 64 -10.24 13.68 9.18
N GLY A 65 -11.18 14.38 9.79
CA GLY A 65 -11.36 14.43 11.24
C GLY A 65 -12.55 15.31 11.61
N GLU A 66 -13.08 15.09 12.81
CA GLU A 66 -14.24 15.84 13.30
C GLU A 66 -13.93 17.35 13.35
N ASN A 67 -14.71 18.16 12.61
CA ASN A 67 -14.61 19.63 12.53
C ASN A 67 -13.25 20.18 12.05
N ILE A 68 -12.46 19.38 11.32
CA ILE A 68 -11.10 19.76 10.90
C ILE A 68 -11.06 20.91 9.87
N GLN A 69 -12.14 21.12 9.11
CA GLN A 69 -12.19 22.08 8.00
C GLN A 69 -11.90 23.53 8.42
N LYS A 70 -12.27 23.91 9.65
CA LYS A 70 -12.13 25.29 10.17
C LYS A 70 -10.86 25.50 10.98
N VAL A 71 -10.08 24.45 11.18
CA VAL A 71 -8.85 24.51 11.96
C VAL A 71 -7.77 25.18 11.10
N ASP A 72 -7.02 26.11 11.70
CA ASP A 72 -5.84 26.71 11.09
C ASP A 72 -4.65 25.73 11.10
N GLU A 73 -3.48 26.16 10.62
CA GLU A 73 -2.32 25.28 10.54
C GLU A 73 -1.81 24.87 11.93
N LYS A 74 -1.75 25.82 12.87
CA LYS A 74 -1.34 25.53 14.25
C LYS A 74 -2.26 24.53 14.92
N GLY A 75 -3.57 24.75 14.85
CA GLY A 75 -4.55 23.83 15.42
C GLY A 75 -4.54 22.47 14.74
N LEU A 76 -4.21 22.40 13.45
CA LEU A 76 -4.08 21.12 12.74
C LEU A 76 -2.87 20.35 13.30
N SER A 77 -1.71 20.99 13.41
CA SER A 77 -0.52 20.38 13.99
C SER A 77 -0.76 19.89 15.42
N GLU A 78 -1.43 20.69 16.26
CA GLU A 78 -1.78 20.28 17.63
C GLU A 78 -2.72 19.06 17.64
N ARG A 79 -3.64 18.93 16.66
CA ARG A 79 -4.53 17.78 16.57
C ARG A 79 -3.82 16.53 16.05
N ILE A 80 -2.85 16.69 15.16
CA ILE A 80 -2.03 15.58 14.68
C ILE A 80 -1.18 15.03 15.83
N GLU A 81 -0.51 15.91 16.58
CA GLU A 81 0.31 15.54 17.74
C GLU A 81 -0.50 14.81 18.82
N LYS A 82 -1.71 15.33 19.13
CA LYS A 82 -2.61 14.79 20.15
C LYS A 82 -3.42 13.57 19.72
N ALA A 83 -3.44 13.23 18.43
CA ALA A 83 -4.17 12.06 17.98
C ALA A 83 -3.58 10.79 18.61
N ASP A 84 -4.47 9.91 19.07
CA ASP A 84 -4.08 8.59 19.56
C ASP A 84 -3.76 7.67 18.38
N ILE A 85 -4.54 7.76 17.30
CA ILE A 85 -4.37 6.96 16.09
C ILE A 85 -4.40 7.86 14.86
N ILE A 86 -3.43 7.68 13.97
CA ILE A 86 -3.45 8.22 12.60
C ILE A 86 -3.69 7.08 11.62
N LEU A 87 -4.75 7.17 10.82
CA LEU A 87 -4.95 6.27 9.69
C LEU A 87 -4.28 6.90 8.44
N PHE A 88 -3.25 6.24 7.91
CA PHE A 88 -2.63 6.65 6.65
C PHE A 88 -3.34 5.92 5.50
N ASN A 89 -4.20 6.63 4.77
CA ASN A 89 -5.15 6.03 3.83
C ASN A 89 -4.80 6.29 2.36
N VAL A 90 -4.77 5.22 1.57
CA VAL A 90 -4.54 5.26 0.13
C VAL A 90 -5.74 4.64 -0.58
N HIS A 91 -6.46 5.45 -1.36
CA HIS A 91 -7.68 4.98 -2.04
C HIS A 91 -7.34 4.01 -3.19
N GLY A 92 -8.30 3.18 -3.58
CA GLY A 92 -8.21 2.33 -4.76
C GLY A 92 -8.70 3.00 -6.03
N GLY A 93 -9.24 2.20 -6.95
CA GLY A 93 -9.68 2.67 -8.26
C GLY A 93 -8.78 2.24 -9.42
N GLY A 94 -8.04 1.13 -9.26
CA GLY A 94 -7.20 0.58 -10.33
C GLY A 94 -6.14 1.56 -10.84
N PHE A 95 -5.63 2.43 -9.95
CA PHE A 95 -4.70 3.53 -10.23
C PHE A 95 -5.20 4.60 -11.22
N ARG A 96 -6.43 4.48 -11.73
CA ARG A 96 -6.96 5.28 -12.85
C ARG A 96 -8.03 6.27 -12.44
N VAL A 97 -8.72 5.98 -11.35
CA VAL A 97 -9.81 6.76 -10.77
C VAL A 97 -9.62 6.79 -9.26
N GLY A 98 -10.35 7.64 -8.57
CA GLY A 98 -10.21 7.77 -7.11
C GLY A 98 -9.82 9.16 -6.68
N ARG A 99 -10.14 9.45 -5.42
CA ARG A 99 -9.72 10.65 -4.69
C ARG A 99 -9.69 10.33 -3.20
N SER A 100 -8.92 11.09 -2.42
CA SER A 100 -8.80 11.03 -0.96
C SER A 100 -10.13 11.15 -0.21
N THR A 101 -11.18 11.63 -0.86
CA THR A 101 -12.52 11.82 -0.29
C THR A 101 -13.56 10.81 -0.78
N MET A 102 -13.15 9.81 -1.57
CA MET A 102 -14.04 8.88 -2.26
C MET A 102 -14.98 8.12 -1.30
N PHE A 103 -14.48 7.69 -0.14
CA PHE A 103 -15.24 6.90 0.84
C PHE A 103 -15.47 7.64 2.16
N LEU A 104 -15.73 8.96 2.11
CA LEU A 104 -15.92 9.79 3.32
C LEU A 104 -16.95 9.25 4.33
N ASP A 105 -18.04 8.64 3.88
CA ASP A 105 -19.02 8.02 4.79
C ASP A 105 -18.39 6.89 5.61
N THR A 106 -17.57 6.06 4.97
CA THR A 106 -16.83 4.95 5.59
C THR A 106 -15.79 5.48 6.55
N TYR A 107 -14.98 6.45 6.12
CA TYR A 107 -13.94 7.09 6.93
C TYR A 107 -14.52 7.76 8.20
N ILE A 108 -15.63 8.48 8.07
CA ILE A 108 -16.31 9.10 9.22
C ILE A 108 -16.84 8.02 10.17
N LYS A 109 -17.35 6.91 9.64
CA LYS A 109 -17.83 5.79 10.45
C LYS A 109 -16.69 5.08 11.19
N TRP A 110 -15.52 4.94 10.60
CA TRP A 110 -14.32 4.42 11.29
C TRP A 110 -13.91 5.30 12.47
N ILE A 111 -13.76 6.61 12.24
CA ILE A 111 -13.41 7.58 13.30
C ILE A 111 -14.43 7.52 14.44
N ARG A 112 -15.74 7.51 14.12
CA ARG A 112 -16.80 7.44 15.12
C ARG A 112 -16.78 6.14 15.89
N THR A 113 -16.62 5.00 15.22
CA THR A 113 -16.64 3.69 15.88
C THR A 113 -15.47 3.54 16.84
N LEU A 114 -14.27 3.99 16.45
CA LEU A 114 -13.09 4.03 17.33
C LEU A 114 -13.32 4.94 18.54
N LYS A 115 -13.85 6.15 18.32
CA LYS A 115 -14.18 7.09 19.41
C LYS A 115 -15.25 6.55 20.35
N GLU A 116 -16.33 5.99 19.82
CA GLU A 116 -17.46 5.46 20.59
C GLU A 116 -17.09 4.21 21.38
N LYS A 117 -16.26 3.32 20.81
CA LYS A 117 -15.88 2.06 21.46
C LYS A 117 -14.73 2.20 22.45
N TYR A 118 -13.74 3.04 22.14
CA TYR A 118 -12.48 3.12 22.89
C TYR A 118 -12.15 4.50 23.44
N GLY A 119 -12.94 5.53 23.14
CA GLY A 119 -12.67 6.90 23.61
C GLY A 119 -11.45 7.56 22.97
N VAL A 120 -10.87 6.97 21.92
CA VAL A 120 -9.66 7.45 21.26
C VAL A 120 -9.95 8.53 20.22
N THR A 121 -8.99 9.43 20.05
CA THR A 121 -8.97 10.46 19.02
C THR A 121 -8.29 9.93 17.76
N VAL A 122 -8.94 10.12 16.61
CA VAL A 122 -8.49 9.58 15.32
C VAL A 122 -8.49 10.68 14.27
N LEU A 123 -7.41 10.76 13.50
CA LEU A 123 -7.33 11.51 12.25
C LEU A 123 -6.97 10.56 11.12
N ILE A 124 -7.38 10.91 9.90
CA ILE A 124 -7.01 10.18 8.69
C ILE A 124 -6.25 11.13 7.78
N MET A 125 -5.05 10.73 7.38
CA MET A 125 -4.31 11.35 6.29
C MET A 125 -4.62 10.55 5.02
N SER A 126 -5.49 11.06 4.16
CA SER A 126 -5.86 10.36 2.93
C SER A 126 -5.20 10.99 1.71
N VAL A 127 -4.45 10.18 0.96
CA VAL A 127 -3.59 10.62 -0.15
C VAL A 127 -4.41 10.77 -1.45
N ASP A 128 -4.14 11.83 -2.21
CA ASP A 128 -4.54 11.99 -3.61
C ASP A 128 -3.27 11.79 -4.48
N TYR A 129 -2.99 10.55 -4.86
CA TYR A 129 -1.84 10.23 -5.72
C TYR A 129 -2.17 10.50 -7.20
N ARG A 130 -1.14 10.77 -8.01
CA ARG A 130 -1.29 10.98 -9.46
C ARG A 130 -1.90 9.74 -10.13
N LEU A 131 -2.79 9.92 -11.11
CA LEU A 131 -3.54 8.81 -11.70
C LEU A 131 -3.09 8.48 -13.14
N ALA A 132 -3.12 7.20 -13.47
CA ALA A 132 -2.93 6.68 -14.82
C ALA A 132 -4.15 6.96 -15.71
N PRO A 133 -3.98 7.17 -17.04
CA PRO A 133 -2.75 6.96 -17.81
C PRO A 133 -1.77 8.13 -17.85
N GLU A 134 -2.13 9.31 -17.33
CA GLU A 134 -1.28 10.50 -17.36
C GLU A 134 -0.01 10.31 -16.53
N TYR A 135 -0.12 9.58 -15.43
CA TYR A 135 0.99 9.23 -14.56
C TYR A 135 0.99 7.72 -14.29
N LYS A 136 1.86 7.03 -15.02
CA LYS A 136 2.09 5.58 -14.93
C LYS A 136 2.97 5.23 -13.74
N PHE A 137 3.11 3.94 -13.44
CA PHE A 137 4.18 3.47 -12.56
C PHE A 137 5.54 4.07 -13.01
N PRO A 138 6.37 4.59 -12.09
CA PRO A 138 6.26 4.54 -10.61
C PRO A 138 5.61 5.78 -9.95
N SER A 139 5.17 6.79 -10.70
CA SER A 139 4.72 8.08 -10.14
C SER A 139 3.66 7.99 -9.02
N PRO A 140 2.64 7.11 -9.09
CA PRO A 140 1.66 6.97 -8.02
C PRO A 140 2.26 6.42 -6.72
N CYS A 141 3.26 5.55 -6.82
CA CYS A 141 3.99 5.02 -5.67
C CYS A 141 4.83 6.10 -5.00
N GLU A 142 5.57 6.90 -5.78
CA GLU A 142 6.35 8.03 -5.27
C GLU A 142 5.50 8.99 -4.44
N ASP A 143 4.27 9.26 -4.89
CA ASP A 143 3.36 10.16 -4.18
C ASP A 143 2.94 9.62 -2.81
N VAL A 144 2.74 8.30 -2.71
CA VAL A 144 2.38 7.63 -1.46
C VAL A 144 3.57 7.58 -0.50
N VAL A 145 4.76 7.24 -1.00
CA VAL A 145 6.00 7.28 -0.21
C VAL A 145 6.25 8.69 0.32
N ARG A 146 6.14 9.72 -0.53
CA ARG A 146 6.32 11.12 -0.14
C ARG A 146 5.30 11.57 0.91
N ALA A 147 4.05 11.12 0.80
CA ALA A 147 3.04 11.39 1.81
C ALA A 147 3.37 10.71 3.16
N TYR A 148 3.84 9.46 3.14
CA TYR A 148 4.25 8.76 4.37
C TYR A 148 5.49 9.41 5.00
N GLU A 149 6.48 9.81 4.20
CA GLU A 149 7.64 10.58 4.66
C GLU A 149 7.24 11.90 5.31
N CYS A 150 6.31 12.64 4.71
CA CYS A 150 5.79 13.88 5.29
C CYS A 150 5.10 13.62 6.65
N LEU A 151 4.37 12.51 6.78
CA LEU A 151 3.73 12.13 8.05
C LEU A 151 4.77 11.89 9.16
N ILE A 152 5.84 11.16 8.84
CA ILE A 152 6.90 10.83 9.81
C ILE A 152 7.80 12.03 10.09
N LYS A 153 8.35 12.67 9.06
CA LYS A 153 9.44 13.66 9.20
C LYS A 153 8.92 15.07 9.47
N THR A 154 7.90 15.49 8.74
CA THR A 154 7.35 16.85 8.82
C THR A 154 6.33 16.97 9.94
N HIS A 155 5.37 16.04 9.99
CA HIS A 155 4.34 16.02 11.04
C HIS A 155 4.80 15.32 12.33
N LYS A 156 5.99 14.70 12.33
CA LYS A 156 6.62 14.07 13.51
C LYS A 156 5.71 13.03 14.18
N VAL A 157 4.93 12.30 13.38
CA VAL A 157 4.08 11.22 13.88
C VAL A 157 4.93 9.97 14.05
N ASP A 158 4.89 9.40 15.24
CA ASP A 158 5.53 8.13 15.54
C ASP A 158 4.81 6.98 14.80
N GLY A 159 5.57 6.08 14.15
CA GLY A 159 5.03 4.91 13.44
C GLY A 159 4.13 4.03 14.32
N SER A 160 4.40 3.97 15.63
CA SER A 160 3.57 3.26 16.62
C SER A 160 2.14 3.80 16.75
N LYS A 161 1.86 5.03 16.29
CA LYS A 161 0.51 5.62 16.23
C LYS A 161 -0.21 5.40 14.90
N ILE A 162 0.47 4.84 13.90
CA ILE A 162 -0.03 4.80 12.52
C ILE A 162 -0.64 3.43 12.24
N VAL A 163 -1.81 3.43 11.61
CA VAL A 163 -2.32 2.26 10.88
C VAL A 163 -2.40 2.63 9.41
N ALA A 164 -1.60 1.97 8.57
CA ALA A 164 -1.68 2.14 7.13
C ALA A 164 -2.92 1.40 6.60
N THR A 165 -3.65 1.99 5.67
CA THR A 165 -4.85 1.40 5.09
C THR A 165 -4.95 1.73 3.61
N GLY A 166 -5.39 0.75 2.82
CA GLY A 166 -5.73 1.00 1.43
C GLY A 166 -6.68 -0.04 0.88
N ASP A 167 -7.45 0.35 -0.12
CA ASP A 167 -8.37 -0.52 -0.84
C ASP A 167 -7.90 -0.83 -2.25
N SER A 168 -8.08 -2.07 -2.73
CA SER A 168 -7.82 -2.46 -4.12
C SER A 168 -6.39 -2.07 -4.55
N ALA A 169 -6.26 -1.28 -5.62
CA ALA A 169 -5.00 -0.70 -6.07
C ALA A 169 -4.29 0.19 -5.01
N GLY A 170 -5.03 0.79 -4.09
CA GLY A 170 -4.48 1.52 -2.95
C GLY A 170 -3.79 0.60 -1.94
N SER A 171 -4.28 -0.63 -1.76
CA SER A 171 -3.56 -1.65 -0.98
C SER A 171 -2.22 -2.00 -1.64
N ALA A 172 -2.17 -2.08 -2.97
CA ALA A 172 -0.92 -2.30 -3.72
C ALA A 172 0.09 -1.19 -3.42
N LEU A 173 -0.34 0.08 -3.46
CA LEU A 173 0.51 1.22 -3.14
C LEU A 173 0.95 1.26 -1.67
N VAL A 174 0.12 0.81 -0.74
CA VAL A 174 0.50 0.68 0.68
C VAL A 174 1.58 -0.38 0.85
N LEU A 175 1.40 -1.55 0.23
CA LEU A 175 2.38 -2.64 0.27
C LEU A 175 3.72 -2.20 -0.32
N GLU A 176 3.68 -1.53 -1.47
CA GLU A 176 4.89 -1.00 -2.11
C GLU A 176 5.57 0.06 -1.24
N MET A 177 4.80 0.99 -0.66
CA MET A 177 5.34 1.98 0.27
C MET A 177 6.03 1.30 1.45
N LEU A 178 5.41 0.26 2.03
CA LEU A 178 6.01 -0.49 3.13
C LEU A 178 7.32 -1.13 2.69
N PHE A 179 7.33 -1.80 1.54
CA PHE A 179 8.51 -2.44 0.97
C PHE A 179 9.68 -1.46 0.80
N ILE A 180 9.46 -0.33 0.13
CA ILE A 180 10.51 0.69 -0.13
C ILE A 180 11.02 1.34 1.16
N THR A 181 10.12 1.67 2.08
CA THR A 181 10.48 2.51 3.24
C THR A 181 11.02 1.72 4.43
N HIS A 182 10.86 0.39 4.45
CA HIS A 182 11.19 -0.45 5.59
C HIS A 182 12.13 -1.62 5.27
N ASP A 183 12.29 -1.99 4.00
CA ASP A 183 13.41 -2.84 3.57
C ASP A 183 14.23 -2.16 2.46
N PRO A 184 14.95 -1.07 2.80
CA PRO A 184 15.78 -0.35 1.84
C PRO A 184 16.99 -1.17 1.37
N SER A 185 17.28 -2.32 2.00
CA SER A 185 18.47 -3.13 1.74
C SER A 185 18.39 -3.93 0.43
N MET A 186 17.17 -4.12 -0.07
CA MET A 186 16.87 -4.78 -1.34
C MET A 186 16.95 -3.84 -2.54
N PHE A 187 17.51 -2.63 -2.36
CA PHE A 187 17.52 -1.58 -3.37
C PHE A 187 18.94 -1.02 -3.57
N GLU A 188 19.49 -1.13 -4.79
CA GLU A 188 20.74 -0.43 -5.14
C GLU A 188 20.46 1.02 -5.51
N ILE A 189 21.32 1.92 -5.04
CA ILE A 189 21.24 3.35 -5.30
C ILE A 189 22.23 3.71 -6.40
N VAL A 190 21.71 4.05 -7.57
CA VAL A 190 22.54 4.63 -8.64
C VAL A 190 22.26 6.11 -8.74
N THR A 191 23.32 6.89 -8.65
CA THR A 191 23.30 8.35 -8.83
C THR A 191 23.85 8.70 -10.21
N ASP A 192 23.22 9.65 -10.90
CA ASP A 192 23.62 10.16 -12.23
C ASP A 192 24.94 10.97 -12.22
N ASP A 193 25.81 10.81 -11.22
CA ASP A 193 27.06 11.55 -11.08
C ASP A 193 28.26 10.58 -11.03
N PRO A 194 28.76 10.09 -12.19
CA PRO A 194 29.89 9.19 -12.24
C PRO A 194 31.24 9.90 -12.05
N GLU A 195 31.28 11.24 -12.10
CA GLU A 195 32.53 12.02 -12.15
C GLU A 195 32.62 13.16 -11.11
N GLY A 196 31.58 13.40 -10.32
CA GLY A 196 31.61 14.36 -9.22
C GLY A 196 32.40 13.83 -8.03
N GLU A 197 33.56 14.41 -7.77
CA GLU A 197 34.41 14.20 -6.60
C GLU A 197 33.57 13.93 -5.34
N ALA A 198 33.63 12.68 -4.87
CA ALA A 198 33.14 12.30 -3.56
C ALA A 198 34.00 13.02 -2.51
N GLU A 199 33.65 14.27 -2.21
CA GLU A 199 34.05 14.94 -0.98
C GLU A 199 33.48 14.11 0.19
N THR A 200 34.23 13.11 0.63
CA THR A 200 34.07 12.34 1.88
C THR A 200 32.63 12.27 2.40
N GLY A 201 31.77 11.53 1.72
CA GLY A 201 30.41 11.28 2.18
C GLY A 201 29.89 10.05 1.45
N GLY A 202 29.67 8.97 2.18
CA GLY A 202 29.29 7.67 1.63
C GLY A 202 28.07 7.70 0.71
N ALA A 203 27.86 6.61 -0.02
CA ALA A 203 26.66 6.38 -0.82
C ALA A 203 25.41 6.83 -0.06
N PRO A 204 24.41 7.45 -0.71
CA PRO A 204 23.18 7.85 -0.03
C PRO A 204 22.63 6.64 0.73
N ILE A 205 22.43 6.72 2.03
CA ILE A 205 21.78 5.63 2.76
C ILE A 205 20.27 5.89 2.66
N LEU A 206 19.52 4.96 2.07
CA LEU A 206 18.07 4.94 2.26
C LEU A 206 17.82 4.69 3.75
N THR A 207 17.32 5.71 4.44
CA THR A 207 17.05 5.61 5.87
C THR A 207 15.71 4.93 6.05
N GLU A 208 15.72 3.77 6.69
CA GLU A 208 14.50 3.07 7.12
C GLU A 208 13.59 4.04 7.88
N LEU A 209 12.33 4.13 7.47
CA LEU A 209 11.33 4.90 8.21
C LEU A 209 10.74 4.04 9.33
N PRO A 210 10.14 4.63 10.38
CA PRO A 210 9.42 3.85 11.38
C PRO A 210 8.20 3.15 10.75
N ARG A 211 8.07 1.85 10.98
CA ARG A 211 6.92 1.05 10.54
C ARG A 211 5.61 1.51 11.17
N PRO A 212 4.49 1.47 10.43
CA PRO A 212 3.18 1.65 11.02
C PRO A 212 2.87 0.45 11.93
N ALA A 213 2.20 0.71 13.05
CA ALA A 213 1.84 -0.28 14.06
C ALA A 213 0.92 -1.39 13.54
N GLY A 214 0.13 -1.10 12.50
CA GLY A 214 -0.73 -2.06 11.83
C GLY A 214 -0.99 -1.67 10.37
N THR A 215 -1.39 -2.64 9.57
CA THR A 215 -1.78 -2.45 8.17
C THR A 215 -3.15 -3.07 7.90
N VAL A 216 -4.04 -2.35 7.23
CA VAL A 216 -5.36 -2.84 6.79
C VAL A 216 -5.40 -2.85 5.26
N LEU A 217 -5.63 -4.02 4.68
CA LEU A 217 -5.74 -4.20 3.24
C LEU A 217 -7.17 -4.60 2.89
N ILE A 218 -7.84 -3.84 2.04
CA ILE A 218 -9.24 -4.07 1.68
C ILE A 218 -9.26 -4.54 0.22
N SER A 219 -9.58 -5.80 -0.01
CA SER A 219 -9.63 -6.42 -1.33
C SER A 219 -8.37 -6.12 -2.16
N PRO A 220 -7.16 -6.46 -1.67
CA PRO A 220 -5.92 -5.93 -2.23
C PRO A 220 -5.64 -6.43 -3.65
N LEU A 221 -5.24 -5.52 -4.54
CA LEU A 221 -4.70 -5.87 -5.86
C LEU A 221 -3.22 -6.18 -5.70
N VAL A 222 -2.85 -7.46 -5.75
CA VAL A 222 -1.49 -7.94 -5.41
C VAL A 222 -0.73 -8.54 -6.59
N THR A 223 -1.42 -8.83 -7.69
CA THR A 223 -0.88 -9.33 -8.96
C THR A 223 -1.68 -8.72 -10.13
N ASP A 224 -1.07 -8.55 -11.32
CA ASP A 224 -1.81 -8.23 -12.55
C ASP A 224 -2.28 -9.47 -13.31
N GLU A 225 -1.94 -10.65 -12.82
CA GLU A 225 -2.43 -11.91 -13.35
C GLU A 225 -3.93 -12.06 -13.10
N THR A 226 -4.62 -12.67 -14.07
CA THR A 226 -6.08 -12.84 -14.04
C THR A 226 -6.49 -14.30 -14.22
N THR A 227 -5.67 -15.20 -13.68
CA THR A 227 -5.64 -16.64 -13.95
C THR A 227 -6.10 -17.50 -12.78
N SER A 228 -6.16 -16.95 -11.56
CA SER A 228 -6.55 -17.66 -10.34
C SER A 228 -7.97 -18.26 -10.42
N GLN A 229 -8.27 -19.21 -9.53
CA GLN A 229 -9.56 -19.92 -9.58
C GLN A 229 -10.73 -18.96 -9.29
N SER A 230 -10.56 -18.00 -8.38
CA SER A 230 -11.53 -16.93 -8.14
C SER A 230 -11.79 -16.07 -9.37
N TRP A 231 -10.82 -15.82 -10.25
CA TRP A 231 -11.09 -15.15 -11.53
C TRP A 231 -12.07 -15.93 -12.41
N LYS A 232 -11.98 -17.26 -12.43
CA LYS A 232 -12.90 -18.12 -13.19
C LYS A 232 -14.28 -18.17 -12.56
N ASP A 233 -14.34 -18.34 -11.25
CA ASP A 233 -15.60 -18.60 -10.53
C ASP A 233 -16.42 -17.33 -10.28
N ASN A 234 -15.73 -16.21 -9.98
CA ASN A 234 -16.36 -15.00 -9.45
C ASN A 234 -16.57 -13.89 -10.48
N VAL A 235 -16.00 -13.99 -11.69
CA VAL A 235 -16.17 -12.94 -12.72
C VAL A 235 -17.65 -12.64 -13.04
N LYS A 236 -18.56 -13.60 -12.84
CA LYS A 236 -20.01 -13.39 -13.04
C LYS A 236 -20.68 -12.58 -11.92
N TYR A 237 -20.09 -12.53 -10.73
CA TYR A 237 -20.64 -11.83 -9.57
C TYR A 237 -20.03 -10.45 -9.40
N ASP A 238 -18.71 -10.36 -9.56
CA ASP A 238 -17.94 -9.16 -9.27
C ASP A 238 -18.19 -8.02 -10.28
N TYR A 239 -17.91 -6.79 -9.88
CA TYR A 239 -17.84 -5.67 -10.81
C TYR A 239 -16.45 -5.47 -11.41
N VAL A 240 -15.39 -6.01 -10.78
CA VAL A 240 -14.08 -6.12 -11.44
C VAL A 240 -14.18 -7.18 -12.53
N SER A 241 -13.70 -6.85 -13.72
CA SER A 241 -13.82 -7.70 -14.91
C SER A 241 -12.49 -7.86 -15.62
N GLN A 242 -12.39 -8.87 -16.48
CA GLN A 242 -11.25 -9.06 -17.37
C GLN A 242 -10.94 -7.80 -18.21
N GLN A 243 -11.97 -7.08 -18.66
CA GLN A 243 -11.80 -5.81 -19.36
C GLN A 243 -11.21 -4.72 -18.45
N THR A 244 -11.66 -4.66 -17.21
CA THR A 244 -11.13 -3.73 -16.20
C THR A 244 -9.65 -4.00 -15.95
N ALA A 245 -9.26 -5.25 -15.73
CA ALA A 245 -7.86 -5.63 -15.52
C ALA A 245 -6.97 -5.27 -16.73
N LYS A 246 -7.43 -5.57 -17.95
CA LYS A 246 -6.71 -5.17 -19.19
C LYS A 246 -6.51 -3.67 -19.29
N LEU A 247 -7.53 -2.87 -18.95
CA LEU A 247 -7.42 -1.41 -18.95
C LEU A 247 -6.47 -0.90 -17.86
N ILE A 248 -6.51 -1.49 -16.67
CA ILE A 248 -5.56 -1.18 -15.58
C ILE A 248 -4.14 -1.45 -16.07
N LYS A 249 -3.86 -2.65 -16.58
CA LYS A 249 -2.53 -3.03 -17.06
C LYS A 249 -2.01 -2.08 -18.14
N LYS A 250 -2.85 -1.79 -19.15
CA LYS A 250 -2.52 -0.89 -20.27
C LYS A 250 -2.26 0.56 -19.85
N ASP A 251 -3.10 1.08 -18.95
CA ASP A 251 -3.04 2.49 -18.57
C ASP A 251 -1.97 2.73 -17.51
N TYR A 252 -1.75 1.79 -16.59
CA TYR A 252 -0.87 1.97 -15.43
C TYR A 252 0.59 1.60 -15.69
N PHE A 253 0.85 0.50 -16.40
CA PHE A 253 2.22 0.06 -16.66
C PHE A 253 2.77 0.68 -17.95
N GLN A 254 4.08 0.89 -17.96
CA GLN A 254 4.79 1.12 -19.21
C GLN A 254 4.75 -0.15 -20.07
N PRO A 255 4.63 -0.04 -21.40
CA PRO A 255 4.87 -1.18 -22.27
C PRO A 255 6.24 -1.77 -21.94
N LEU A 256 6.30 -3.08 -21.75
CA LEU A 256 7.58 -3.76 -21.63
C LEU A 256 8.30 -3.69 -22.97
N GLU A 257 9.59 -3.35 -22.94
CA GLU A 257 10.45 -3.57 -24.10
C GLU A 257 10.43 -5.05 -24.49
N PRO A 258 10.59 -5.43 -25.77
CA PRO A 258 10.49 -6.81 -26.24
C PRO A 258 11.38 -7.81 -25.48
N ASN A 259 12.46 -7.33 -24.84
CA ASN A 259 13.42 -8.13 -24.07
C ASN A 259 13.48 -7.72 -22.58
N ALA A 260 12.47 -7.03 -22.06
CA ALA A 260 12.44 -6.69 -20.64
C ALA A 260 12.49 -7.97 -19.79
N PRO A 261 13.30 -8.01 -18.71
CA PRO A 261 13.36 -9.18 -17.87
C PRO A 261 11.98 -9.43 -17.23
N PRO A 262 11.64 -10.70 -16.90
CA PRO A 262 10.30 -11.07 -16.42
C PRO A 262 9.82 -10.27 -15.20
N ASP A 263 10.76 -9.67 -14.47
CA ASP A 263 10.57 -8.97 -13.22
C ASP A 263 10.36 -7.45 -13.33
N ALA A 264 10.52 -6.85 -14.51
CA ALA A 264 10.52 -5.39 -14.77
C ALA A 264 9.24 -4.59 -14.40
N GLN A 265 8.24 -5.19 -13.75
CA GLN A 265 7.01 -4.53 -13.27
C GLN A 265 6.74 -4.93 -11.83
N GLN A 266 7.20 -4.12 -10.87
CA GLN A 266 7.35 -4.57 -9.49
C GLN A 266 6.22 -4.24 -8.52
N ILE A 267 5.31 -3.30 -8.81
CA ILE A 267 4.24 -2.95 -7.84
C ILE A 267 3.25 -4.10 -7.55
N LEU A 268 3.21 -5.08 -8.43
CA LEU A 268 2.43 -6.32 -8.33
C LEU A 268 3.34 -7.54 -8.26
N GLY A 269 4.64 -7.30 -8.11
CA GLY A 269 5.69 -8.30 -7.92
C GLY A 269 5.76 -8.82 -6.50
N ILE A 270 5.07 -8.20 -5.53
CA ILE A 270 5.00 -8.70 -4.15
C ILE A 270 4.53 -10.16 -4.09
N MET A 271 3.71 -10.59 -5.04
CA MET A 271 3.25 -11.98 -5.09
C MET A 271 4.30 -13.01 -5.49
N ARG A 272 5.44 -12.54 -6.04
CA ARG A 272 6.59 -13.39 -6.37
C ARG A 272 7.41 -13.72 -5.13
N LEU A 273 7.37 -12.89 -4.10
CA LEU A 273 8.00 -13.17 -2.82
C LEU A 273 7.40 -14.42 -2.20
N GLN A 274 8.27 -15.30 -1.70
CA GLN A 274 7.86 -16.49 -0.94
C GLN A 274 8.06 -16.29 0.57
N THR A 275 9.02 -15.45 0.97
CA THR A 275 9.42 -15.15 2.35
C THR A 275 9.93 -13.70 2.44
N GLY A 276 10.27 -13.22 3.64
CA GLY A 276 10.84 -11.88 3.86
C GLY A 276 9.81 -10.77 4.14
N PHE A 277 8.54 -11.15 4.27
CA PHE A 277 7.45 -10.26 4.64
C PHE A 277 7.66 -9.56 5.99
N GLN A 278 8.30 -10.22 6.98
CA GLN A 278 8.58 -9.60 8.28
C GLN A 278 9.50 -8.37 8.23
N ALA A 279 10.32 -8.25 7.19
CA ALA A 279 11.23 -7.12 7.01
C ALA A 279 10.45 -5.81 6.83
N PHE A 280 9.39 -5.83 6.03
CA PHE A 280 8.69 -4.61 5.64
C PHE A 280 7.24 -4.51 6.13
N PHE A 281 6.54 -5.63 6.36
CA PHE A 281 5.17 -5.57 6.85
C PHE A 281 5.10 -4.94 8.24
N SER A 282 3.94 -4.33 8.50
CA SER A 282 3.56 -4.00 9.86
C SER A 282 3.56 -5.25 10.74
N PRO A 283 3.88 -5.09 12.03
CA PRO A 283 3.53 -6.02 13.08
C PRO A 283 2.26 -6.85 12.90
N ARG A 284 1.13 -6.17 12.61
CA ARG A 284 -0.19 -6.78 12.48
C ARG A 284 -0.81 -6.36 11.17
N VAL A 285 -1.49 -7.29 10.52
CA VAL A 285 -2.13 -7.09 9.22
C VAL A 285 -3.57 -7.59 9.29
N LEU A 286 -4.51 -6.79 8.80
CA LEU A 286 -5.91 -7.16 8.66
C LEU A 286 -6.32 -7.09 7.20
N LEU A 287 -6.87 -8.18 6.67
CA LEU A 287 -7.41 -8.22 5.33
C LEU A 287 -8.94 -8.30 5.36
N TYR A 288 -9.60 -7.48 4.55
CA TYR A 288 -11.02 -7.64 4.21
C TYR A 288 -11.13 -8.21 2.81
N ILE A 289 -11.74 -9.39 2.66
CA ILE A 289 -11.85 -10.10 1.38
C ILE A 289 -13.32 -10.50 1.15
N GLY A 290 -13.83 -10.28 -0.05
CA GLY A 290 -15.14 -10.72 -0.51
C GLY A 290 -15.07 -12.11 -1.13
N ASN A 291 -15.89 -13.06 -0.68
CA ASN A 291 -15.90 -14.40 -1.26
C ASN A 291 -16.35 -14.44 -2.73
N LYS A 292 -17.04 -13.38 -3.20
CA LYS A 292 -17.48 -13.21 -4.59
C LYS A 292 -16.60 -12.26 -5.40
N GLU A 293 -15.42 -11.91 -4.91
CA GLU A 293 -14.48 -11.07 -5.66
C GLU A 293 -13.50 -11.92 -6.50
N VAL A 294 -13.06 -11.37 -7.64
CA VAL A 294 -12.15 -12.08 -8.55
C VAL A 294 -10.72 -12.18 -8.00
N MET A 295 -10.30 -11.23 -7.16
CA MET A 295 -8.96 -11.17 -6.54
C MET A 295 -8.85 -11.98 -5.24
N ARG A 296 -9.90 -12.74 -4.87
CA ARG A 296 -9.98 -13.45 -3.59
C ARG A 296 -8.78 -14.37 -3.36
N ASP A 297 -8.49 -15.25 -4.32
CA ASP A 297 -7.45 -16.26 -4.14
C ASP A 297 -6.06 -15.64 -4.10
N ASP A 298 -5.82 -14.58 -4.89
CA ASP A 298 -4.56 -13.85 -4.91
C ASP A 298 -4.31 -13.14 -3.56
N ALA A 299 -5.34 -12.50 -3.00
CA ALA A 299 -5.26 -11.87 -1.68
C ALA A 299 -5.07 -12.90 -0.54
N LEU A 300 -5.68 -14.07 -0.64
CA LEU A 300 -5.49 -15.16 0.31
C LEU A 300 -4.09 -15.78 0.21
N ASP A 301 -3.52 -15.88 -0.98
CA ASP A 301 -2.14 -16.33 -1.18
C ASP A 301 -1.14 -15.37 -0.51
N LEU A 302 -1.32 -14.06 -0.67
CA LEU A 302 -0.51 -13.07 0.06
C LEU A 302 -0.63 -13.23 1.58
N ALA A 303 -1.86 -13.38 2.08
CA ALA A 303 -2.11 -13.57 3.51
C ALA A 303 -1.40 -14.82 4.05
N GLY A 304 -1.53 -15.94 3.33
CA GLY A 304 -0.90 -17.21 3.71
C GLY A 304 0.62 -17.15 3.68
N LYS A 305 1.22 -16.51 2.66
CA LYS A 305 2.67 -16.32 2.57
C LYS A 305 3.21 -15.44 3.70
N ALA A 306 2.54 -14.31 3.99
CA ALA A 306 2.92 -13.44 5.10
C ALA A 306 2.77 -14.11 6.47
N GLU A 307 1.71 -14.89 6.69
CA GLU A 307 1.49 -15.65 7.92
C GLU A 307 2.56 -16.74 8.10
N GLN A 308 2.91 -17.47 7.03
CA GLN A 308 3.99 -18.48 7.05
C GLN A 308 5.35 -17.86 7.36
N ASP A 309 5.58 -16.62 6.94
CA ASP A 309 6.77 -15.83 7.28
C ASP A 309 6.69 -15.23 8.69
N GLY A 310 5.61 -15.47 9.44
CA GLY A 310 5.46 -15.08 10.84
C GLY A 310 4.90 -13.67 11.06
N VAL A 311 4.23 -13.08 10.07
CA VAL A 311 3.42 -11.86 10.24
C VAL A 311 2.10 -12.22 10.94
N ASP A 312 1.64 -11.39 11.88
CA ASP A 312 0.34 -11.57 12.55
C ASP A 312 -0.78 -11.11 11.60
N VAL A 313 -1.41 -12.07 10.92
CA VAL A 313 -2.40 -11.84 9.86
C VAL A 313 -3.80 -12.25 10.31
N GLU A 314 -4.75 -11.31 10.22
CA GLU A 314 -6.18 -11.55 10.42
C GLU A 314 -6.92 -11.38 9.09
N VAL A 315 -7.83 -12.29 8.77
CA VAL A 315 -8.63 -12.23 7.53
C VAL A 315 -10.12 -12.21 7.86
N VAL A 316 -10.83 -11.19 7.38
CA VAL A 316 -12.28 -11.08 7.41
C VAL A 316 -12.85 -11.38 6.04
N MET A 317 -13.49 -12.53 5.92
CA MET A 317 -14.17 -12.96 4.70
C MET A 317 -15.68 -12.88 4.83
N GLU A 318 -16.34 -12.28 3.84
CA GLU A 318 -17.79 -12.15 3.77
C GLU A 318 -18.29 -12.46 2.36
N ASP A 319 -19.57 -12.87 2.21
CA ASP A 319 -20.17 -13.26 0.92
C ASP A 319 -20.52 -12.06 0.01
N CYS A 320 -19.57 -11.14 -0.13
CA CYS A 320 -19.63 -9.87 -0.85
C CYS A 320 -18.66 -9.85 -2.05
N VAL A 321 -18.83 -8.85 -2.92
CA VAL A 321 -17.95 -8.60 -4.08
C VAL A 321 -16.74 -7.76 -3.66
N HIS A 322 -15.88 -7.41 -4.62
CA HIS A 322 -14.70 -6.58 -4.41
C HIS A 322 -15.02 -5.30 -3.63
N ASP A 323 -14.11 -4.92 -2.74
CA ASP A 323 -14.07 -3.67 -1.99
C ASP A 323 -15.34 -3.38 -1.16
N TRP A 324 -15.98 -4.45 -0.68
CA TRP A 324 -17.29 -4.35 0.00
C TRP A 324 -17.27 -3.52 1.28
N PHE A 325 -16.11 -3.42 1.94
CA PHE A 325 -15.97 -2.66 3.18
C PHE A 325 -15.95 -1.15 2.93
N CYS A 326 -15.32 -0.70 1.83
CA CYS A 326 -15.36 0.70 1.40
C CYS A 326 -16.62 1.04 0.61
N VAL A 327 -17.01 0.19 -0.35
CA VAL A 327 -18.18 0.37 -1.22
C VAL A 327 -19.44 -0.22 -0.58
N ARG A 328 -19.84 0.37 0.55
CA ARG A 328 -20.91 -0.14 1.44
C ARG A 328 -22.27 -0.37 0.75
N GLU A 329 -22.50 0.25 -0.40
CA GLU A 329 -23.69 0.09 -1.24
C GLU A 329 -23.79 -1.28 -1.91
N VAL A 330 -22.69 -2.04 -2.06
CA VAL A 330 -22.72 -3.41 -2.60
C VAL A 330 -23.12 -4.46 -1.56
N VAL A 331 -23.16 -4.08 -0.28
CA VAL A 331 -23.50 -4.97 0.82
C VAL A 331 -24.99 -4.90 1.12
N LYS A 332 -25.68 -6.04 0.98
CA LYS A 332 -27.13 -6.18 1.23
C LYS A 332 -27.44 -6.17 2.73
N ASP A 333 -26.72 -6.98 3.51
CA ASP A 333 -26.94 -7.09 4.96
C ASP A 333 -26.06 -6.08 5.71
N LYS A 334 -26.69 -5.10 6.36
CA LYS A 334 -25.95 -4.06 7.09
C LYS A 334 -25.30 -4.59 8.37
N ALA A 335 -25.74 -5.72 8.90
CA ALA A 335 -25.08 -6.35 10.04
C ALA A 335 -23.64 -6.79 9.71
N ILE A 336 -23.36 -7.14 8.44
CA ILE A 336 -21.99 -7.42 7.97
C ILE A 336 -21.10 -6.18 8.16
N LEU A 337 -21.58 -5.01 7.72
CA LEU A 337 -20.83 -3.76 7.85
C LEU A 337 -20.64 -3.33 9.31
N ASP A 338 -21.65 -3.52 10.15
CA ASP A 338 -21.56 -3.19 11.58
C ASP A 338 -20.56 -4.10 12.32
N ARG A 339 -20.45 -5.38 11.93
CA ARG A 339 -19.41 -6.28 12.46
C ARG A 339 -18.04 -5.88 11.94
N ALA A 340 -17.90 -5.60 10.65
CA ALA A 340 -16.65 -5.18 10.03
C ALA A 340 -16.11 -3.88 10.66
N ASP A 341 -16.96 -2.87 10.89
CA ASP A 341 -16.54 -1.63 11.57
C ASP A 341 -15.99 -1.89 12.98
N LYS A 342 -16.58 -2.85 13.71
CA LYS A 342 -16.11 -3.22 15.05
C LYS A 342 -14.77 -3.95 14.96
N ILE A 343 -14.62 -4.91 14.04
CA ILE A 343 -13.34 -5.61 13.85
C ILE A 343 -12.23 -4.63 13.46
N PHE A 344 -12.52 -3.70 12.55
CA PHE A 344 -11.59 -2.63 12.17
C PHE A 344 -11.18 -1.78 13.38
N ALA A 345 -12.14 -1.33 14.18
CA ALA A 345 -11.84 -0.54 15.37
C ALA A 345 -10.97 -1.31 16.37
N ASP A 346 -11.27 -2.59 16.58
CA ASP A 346 -10.56 -3.45 17.52
C ASP A 346 -9.13 -3.70 17.04
N PHE A 347 -8.95 -3.95 15.75
CA PHE A 347 -7.64 -4.09 15.14
C PHE A 347 -6.79 -2.83 15.26
N CYS A 348 -7.34 -1.65 14.91
CA CYS A 348 -6.61 -0.39 15.02
C CYS A 348 -6.20 -0.09 16.46
N TYR A 349 -7.12 -0.27 17.41
CA TYR A 349 -6.86 -0.06 18.83
C TYR A 349 -5.80 -1.05 19.37
N ARG A 350 -5.91 -2.35 19.06
CA ARG A 350 -4.91 -3.35 19.46
C ARG A 350 -3.54 -3.10 18.85
N SER A 351 -3.48 -2.63 17.61
CA SER A 351 -2.24 -2.36 16.91
C SER A 351 -1.46 -1.21 17.56
N VAL A 352 -2.14 -0.14 17.93
CA VAL A 352 -1.50 1.10 18.43
C VAL A 352 -1.40 1.17 19.96
N ILE A 353 -2.43 0.73 20.69
CA ILE A 353 -2.57 1.02 22.13
C ILE A 353 -2.21 -0.18 23.01
N LEU A 354 -2.46 -1.43 22.56
CA LEU A 354 -2.15 -2.59 23.38
C LEU A 354 -0.70 -3.06 23.16
N PRO A 355 0.08 -3.28 24.24
CA PRO A 355 1.45 -3.79 24.13
C PRO A 355 1.47 -5.13 23.39
N ARG A 356 2.52 -5.35 22.59
CA ARG A 356 2.88 -6.71 22.17
C ARG A 356 3.47 -7.43 23.38
N GLU A 357 2.83 -8.49 23.83
CA GLU A 357 3.46 -9.43 24.75
C GLU A 357 4.77 -9.93 24.08
N GLY A 358 5.92 -9.70 24.72
CA GLY A 358 7.23 -10.21 24.27
C GLY A 358 8.16 -9.25 23.51
N ALA A 359 7.73 -8.04 23.12
CA ALA A 359 8.58 -7.12 22.34
C ALA A 359 9.82 -6.58 23.09
N GLY A 360 9.76 -6.53 24.43
CA GLY A 360 10.86 -6.04 25.27
C GLY A 360 12.07 -6.98 25.36
N LEU A 361 11.90 -8.30 25.18
CA LEU A 361 12.97 -9.29 25.32
C LEU A 361 13.71 -9.59 24.00
N ALA A 362 13.08 -9.35 22.85
CA ALA A 362 13.68 -9.60 21.54
C ALA A 362 14.67 -8.49 21.12
N SER A 363 14.36 -7.23 21.47
CA SER A 363 15.20 -6.06 21.15
C SER A 363 16.58 -6.14 21.81
N GLU A 364 16.67 -6.54 23.08
CA GLU A 364 17.96 -6.70 23.78
C GLU A 364 18.76 -7.90 23.27
N LYS A 365 18.10 -9.01 22.91
CA LYS A 365 18.77 -10.19 22.37
C LYS A 365 19.33 -9.96 20.97
N MET A 366 18.60 -9.28 20.07
CA MET A 366 19.11 -8.94 18.72
C MET A 366 20.28 -7.95 18.78
N ALA A 367 20.20 -6.92 19.62
CA ALA A 367 21.29 -5.96 19.80
C ALA A 367 22.56 -6.61 20.38
N SER A 368 22.42 -7.67 21.20
CA SER A 368 23.56 -8.44 21.73
C SER A 368 24.19 -9.40 20.72
N SER A 369 23.41 -9.94 19.79
CA SER A 369 23.88 -10.88 18.76
C SER A 369 24.67 -10.18 17.65
N LEU A 370 24.24 -8.98 17.26
CA LEU A 370 24.90 -8.16 16.22
C LEU A 370 26.25 -7.57 16.67
N ARG A 371 26.52 -7.51 17.98
CA ARG A 371 27.81 -7.04 18.52
C ARG A 371 28.88 -8.13 18.63
N ARG A 372 28.55 -9.40 18.39
CA ARG A 372 29.47 -10.54 18.55
C ARG A 372 30.02 -11.14 17.25
N SER A 373 29.56 -10.69 16.08
CA SER A 373 29.93 -11.29 14.78
C SER A 373 30.89 -10.46 13.91
N SER A 374 31.58 -9.45 14.47
CA SER A 374 32.54 -8.62 13.70
C SER A 374 34.01 -8.92 13.97
N GLU A 375 34.36 -10.05 14.61
CA GLU A 375 35.76 -10.45 14.80
C GLU A 375 36.02 -11.87 14.26
N GLY A 376 36.77 -11.92 13.15
CA GLY A 376 37.64 -13.04 12.80
C GLY A 376 37.02 -14.22 12.06
N LEU A 377 37.11 -14.22 10.72
CA LEU A 377 37.19 -15.48 9.96
C LEU A 377 38.52 -15.48 9.19
N HIS A 378 39.49 -16.15 9.80
CA HIS A 378 40.76 -16.53 9.21
C HIS A 378 40.59 -17.68 8.20
N ALA A 379 41.53 -17.74 7.25
CA ALA A 379 41.67 -18.72 6.20
C ALA A 379 41.57 -20.18 6.68
N VAL A 380 40.94 -21.03 5.85
CA VAL A 380 40.93 -22.49 5.99
C VAL A 380 41.97 -23.07 5.01
N PRO A 381 42.82 -24.02 5.43
CA PRO A 381 43.89 -24.57 4.60
C PRO A 381 43.42 -25.69 3.67
N GLU A 382 44.14 -25.83 2.56
CA GLU A 382 44.06 -26.92 1.58
C GLU A 382 44.26 -28.30 2.24
N MET A 383 43.46 -29.28 1.81
CA MET A 383 43.82 -30.70 1.89
C MET A 383 43.24 -31.51 0.72
N ASP A 384 44.20 -31.98 -0.07
CA ASP A 384 44.39 -33.27 -0.75
C ASP A 384 43.31 -33.97 -1.59
N GLU A 385 43.79 -34.26 -2.80
CA GLU A 385 43.33 -35.17 -3.83
C GLU A 385 43.24 -36.63 -3.34
N ASN A 386 42.19 -37.33 -3.76
CA ASN A 386 42.16 -38.71 -4.27
C ASN A 386 40.77 -39.31 -4.05
N ASP A 387 40.00 -39.39 -5.13
CA ASP A 387 39.45 -40.66 -5.64
C ASP A 387 38.65 -40.34 -6.91
N GLU A 388 39.28 -40.62 -8.04
CA GLU A 388 38.69 -40.69 -9.38
C GLU A 388 37.87 -42.00 -9.54
N ASP A 389 37.11 -42.02 -10.63
CA ASP A 389 36.36 -43.14 -11.24
C ASP A 389 34.86 -43.21 -10.86
N GLU A 390 33.90 -43.21 -11.78
CA GLU A 390 33.85 -43.04 -13.23
C GLU A 390 32.34 -43.02 -13.56
N PHE A 391 31.80 -42.04 -14.29
CA PHE A 391 30.73 -42.24 -15.27
C PHE A 391 30.58 -40.96 -16.11
N HIS A 392 31.12 -41.04 -17.32
CA HIS A 392 31.10 -40.00 -18.34
C HIS A 392 29.82 -40.00 -19.19
N GLU A 393 29.58 -38.81 -19.77
CA GLU A 393 28.65 -38.41 -20.85
C GLU A 393 27.26 -37.93 -20.39
N ALA A 394 26.88 -36.65 -20.51
CA ALA A 394 27.25 -35.64 -21.49
C ALA A 394 27.31 -34.22 -20.87
N MET A 395 28.40 -33.49 -21.14
CA MET A 395 28.48 -32.04 -20.99
C MET A 395 27.81 -31.36 -22.18
N THR A 396 26.95 -30.38 -21.90
CA THR A 396 26.86 -29.14 -22.67
C THR A 396 26.37 -28.04 -21.72
N GLU A 397 27.30 -27.14 -21.41
CA GLU A 397 27.12 -25.77 -20.92
C GLU A 397 26.11 -25.53 -19.77
N TYR A 398 26.62 -25.56 -18.54
CA TYR A 398 26.09 -24.73 -17.46
C TYR A 398 26.40 -23.27 -17.80
N THR A 399 25.40 -22.55 -18.30
CA THR A 399 25.41 -21.09 -18.24
C THR A 399 24.94 -20.66 -16.86
N ASP A 400 25.82 -19.88 -16.23
CA ASP A 400 25.62 -19.10 -15.01
C ASP A 400 24.22 -18.49 -14.97
N VAL A 401 23.44 -18.85 -13.94
CA VAL A 401 22.10 -18.28 -13.72
C VAL A 401 22.31 -16.88 -13.15
N GLY A 402 22.60 -15.94 -14.04
CA GLY A 402 22.81 -14.54 -13.71
C GLY A 402 21.63 -14.00 -12.91
N SER A 403 21.95 -13.36 -11.78
CA SER A 403 21.01 -12.56 -11.00
C SER A 403 20.36 -11.53 -11.91
N THR A 404 19.06 -11.68 -12.18
CA THR A 404 18.29 -10.66 -12.91
C THR A 404 17.90 -9.58 -11.92
N THR A 405 18.54 -8.42 -12.04
CA THR A 405 18.14 -7.16 -11.39
C THR A 405 17.01 -6.53 -12.21
N SER A 406 15.92 -6.10 -11.58
CA SER A 406 14.84 -5.36 -12.23
C SER A 406 14.87 -3.88 -11.86
N THR A 407 14.60 -3.05 -12.86
CA THR A 407 14.76 -1.59 -12.75
C THR A 407 13.43 -0.91 -12.37
N ALA A 408 13.39 -0.25 -11.20
CA ALA A 408 12.31 0.66 -10.82
C ALA A 408 12.90 2.03 -10.41
N VAL A 409 12.89 3.02 -11.29
CA VAL A 409 13.48 4.34 -11.01
C VAL A 409 12.67 5.08 -9.90
N TYR A 410 13.29 5.39 -8.75
CA TYR A 410 12.65 6.09 -7.63
C TYR A 410 13.23 7.48 -7.39
N GLU A 411 12.74 8.52 -8.05
CA GLU A 411 13.34 9.85 -7.88
C GLU A 411 13.12 10.43 -6.47
N ARG A 412 14.19 10.49 -5.66
CA ARG A 412 14.19 11.09 -4.32
C ARG A 412 14.59 12.57 -4.37
N TYR A 413 13.62 13.46 -4.15
CA TYR A 413 13.89 14.90 -4.04
C TYR A 413 14.39 15.23 -2.62
N VAL A 414 15.70 15.41 -2.45
CA VAL A 414 16.29 15.93 -1.20
C VAL A 414 16.46 17.44 -1.33
N SER A 415 15.63 18.22 -0.64
CA SER A 415 15.87 19.65 -0.45
C SER A 415 16.97 19.83 0.60
N ASN A 416 18.02 20.59 0.27
CA ASN A 416 18.92 21.16 1.26
C ASN A 416 18.64 22.67 1.40
N ASP A 417 19.06 23.26 2.53
CA ASP A 417 18.86 24.67 2.90
C ASP A 417 19.47 25.70 1.92
N LYS A 418 20.04 25.27 0.79
CA LYS A 418 20.75 26.11 -0.18
C LYS A 418 20.09 26.22 -1.56
N GLY A 419 18.89 25.66 -1.74
CA GLY A 419 18.15 25.80 -2.99
C GLY A 419 18.58 24.80 -4.06
N THR A 420 17.62 23.98 -4.47
CA THR A 420 17.57 23.12 -5.68
C THR A 420 18.90 22.59 -6.21
N ARG A 421 19.28 21.39 -5.74
CA ARG A 421 19.97 20.39 -6.58
C ARG A 421 19.10 19.13 -6.61
N THR A 422 18.66 18.74 -7.79
CA THR A 422 17.96 17.48 -8.03
C THR A 422 18.99 16.35 -7.94
N LYS A 423 18.76 15.35 -7.08
CA LYS A 423 19.45 14.06 -7.18
C LYS A 423 18.40 13.04 -7.60
N THR A 424 18.44 12.62 -8.85
CA THR A 424 17.72 11.43 -9.30
C THR A 424 18.25 10.26 -8.48
N LEU A 425 17.38 9.59 -7.74
CA LEU A 425 17.73 8.33 -7.11
C LEU A 425 17.15 7.27 -8.05
N THR A 426 17.99 6.45 -8.65
CA THR A 426 17.49 5.29 -9.40
C THR A 426 17.68 4.09 -8.51
N VAL A 427 16.59 3.38 -8.25
CA VAL A 427 16.55 2.26 -7.33
C VAL A 427 16.46 0.98 -8.16
N PHE A 428 17.41 0.07 -7.98
CA PHE A 428 17.39 -1.23 -8.65
C PHE A 428 17.01 -2.28 -7.62
N VAL A 429 16.07 -3.15 -7.96
CA VAL A 429 15.64 -4.27 -7.11
C VAL A 429 16.28 -5.56 -7.59
#